data_AF-A0A960JMC8-F1
#
_entry.id   AF-A0A960JMC8-F1
#
_cell.length_a   1.000
_cell.length_b   1.000
_cell.length_c   1.000
_cell.angle_alpha   90.00
_cell.angle_beta   90.00
_cell.angle_gamma   90.00
#
_symmetry.space_group_name_H-M   'P 1'
#
loop_
_entity.id
_entity.type
_entity.pdbx_description
1 polymer ?
#
loop_
_entity_poly.entity_id
_entity_poly.type
_entity_poly.pdbx_seq_one_letter_code
_entity_poly.pdbx_strand_id
1 'polypeptide(L)'
;MAHNPQNYLAVIKVIGVGGAGCNAVNRMIDAGLKGVEFIGVNTDAQALLMSDADLKLDIGRELTRGLGAGSDPEVGRQAAEDHRSDIEESLRGADMVFITAGEGGGTGTGAAPVIADVAKSMGALTIGVVTRPFTFEGRRRSVQADQGIAKLKEKVDTLIVIP
;
A
#
# COMPACT_ATOMS: atom_id res chain seq x y z
N MET A 1 25.32 -23.43 30.04
CA MET A 1 25.38 -22.95 28.65
C MET A 1 24.52 -21.70 28.59
N ALA A 2 25.15 -20.54 28.37
CA ALA A 2 24.42 -19.26 28.32
C ALA A 2 23.46 -19.29 27.12
N HIS A 3 22.18 -19.09 27.39
CA HIS A 3 21.16 -18.90 26.38
C HIS A 3 21.48 -17.57 25.69
N ASN A 4 22.06 -17.65 24.49
CA ASN A 4 22.23 -16.49 23.62
C ASN A 4 20.81 -16.18 23.09
N PRO A 5 20.14 -15.09 23.50
CA PRO A 5 18.90 -14.72 22.85
C PRO A 5 19.27 -14.45 21.40
N GLN A 6 18.85 -15.32 20.49
CA GLN A 6 18.90 -14.99 19.07
C GLN A 6 18.09 -13.70 18.94
N ASN A 7 18.78 -12.59 18.69
CA ASN A 7 18.15 -11.32 18.35
C ASN A 7 17.34 -11.58 17.09
N TYR A 8 16.05 -11.85 17.25
CA TYR A 8 15.13 -11.96 16.15
C TYR A 8 15.06 -10.60 15.46
N LEU A 9 15.54 -10.54 14.22
CA LEU A 9 15.44 -9.35 13.40
C LEU A 9 14.05 -9.36 12.77
N ALA A 10 13.22 -8.41 13.19
CA ALA A 10 11.88 -8.28 12.63
C ALA A 10 11.95 -7.98 11.13
N VAL A 11 11.17 -8.72 10.34
CA VAL A 11 11.00 -8.51 8.91
C VAL A 11 9.94 -7.43 8.70
N ILE A 12 10.38 -6.27 8.22
CA ILE A 12 9.52 -5.11 7.96
C ILE A 12 9.34 -4.96 6.45
N LYS A 13 8.09 -4.86 6.00
CA LYS A 13 7.77 -4.56 4.60
C LYS A 13 7.04 -3.22 4.48
N VAL A 14 7.43 -2.42 3.49
CA VAL A 14 6.80 -1.13 3.18
C VAL A 14 6.14 -1.23 1.82
N ILE A 15 4.82 -1.13 1.79
CA ILE A 15 4.01 -1.19 0.58
C ILE A 15 3.53 0.21 0.20
N GLY A 16 3.95 0.68 -0.98
CA GLY A 16 3.43 1.88 -1.63
C GLY A 16 2.30 1.54 -2.58
N VAL A 17 1.09 2.05 -2.32
CA VAL A 17 -0.12 1.75 -3.10
C VAL A 17 -0.53 2.94 -3.96
N GLY A 18 -0.68 2.69 -5.27
CA GLY A 18 -0.98 3.70 -6.27
C GLY A 18 0.15 4.70 -6.48
N GLY A 19 -0.08 5.70 -7.34
CA GLY A 19 0.99 6.63 -7.75
C GLY A 19 1.65 7.38 -6.59
N ALA A 20 0.86 7.94 -5.65
CA ALA A 20 1.41 8.65 -4.49
C ALA A 20 2.18 7.73 -3.54
N GLY A 21 1.68 6.50 -3.30
CA GLY A 21 2.36 5.52 -2.45
C GLY A 21 3.68 5.05 -3.07
N CYS A 22 3.68 4.70 -4.36
CA CYS A 22 4.92 4.34 -5.07
C CYS A 22 5.94 5.49 -5.08
N ASN A 23 5.49 6.73 -5.27
CA ASN A 23 6.38 7.90 -5.20
C ASN A 23 6.98 8.08 -3.79
N ALA A 24 6.19 7.83 -2.73
CA ALA A 24 6.69 7.89 -1.36
C ALA A 24 7.74 6.79 -1.10
N VAL A 25 7.51 5.57 -1.60
CA VAL A 25 8.48 4.47 -1.55
C VAL A 25 9.78 4.83 -2.24
N ASN A 26 9.74 5.34 -3.48
CA ASN A 26 10.95 5.77 -4.19
C ASN A 26 11.74 6.81 -3.37
N ARG A 27 11.06 7.77 -2.73
CA ARG A 27 11.71 8.76 -1.86
C ARG A 27 12.37 8.14 -0.63
N MET A 28 11.79 7.09 -0.05
CA MET A 28 12.40 6.37 1.07
C MET A 28 13.66 5.61 0.64
N ILE A 29 13.64 5.03 -0.56
CA ILE A 29 14.78 4.34 -1.17
C ILE A 29 15.91 5.34 -1.47
N ASP A 30 15.60 6.46 -2.11
CA ASP A 30 16.54 7.54 -2.40
C ASP A 30 17.19 8.11 -1.12
N ALA A 31 16.40 8.22 -0.04
CA ALA A 31 16.87 8.65 1.27
C ALA A 31 17.76 7.61 1.98
N GLY A 32 17.89 6.40 1.43
CA GLY A 32 18.73 5.33 1.95
C GLY A 32 18.15 4.65 3.18
N LEU A 33 16.81 4.56 3.30
CA LEU A 33 16.18 3.77 4.36
C LEU A 33 16.53 2.29 4.19
N LYS A 34 17.01 1.66 5.27
CA LYS A 34 17.50 0.27 5.27
C LYS A 34 16.72 -0.59 6.26
N GLY A 35 16.81 -1.91 6.10
CA GLY A 35 16.19 -2.88 7.00
C GLY A 35 14.70 -3.07 6.75
N VAL A 36 14.21 -2.63 5.59
CA VAL A 36 12.84 -2.84 5.13
C VAL A 36 12.87 -3.35 3.69
N GLU A 37 11.88 -4.16 3.31
CA GLU A 37 11.63 -4.56 1.93
C GLU A 37 10.58 -3.62 1.32
N PHE A 38 10.87 -3.05 0.16
CA PHE A 38 9.96 -2.12 -0.51
C PHE A 38 9.14 -2.82 -1.59
N ILE A 39 7.83 -2.59 -1.56
CA ILE A 39 6.88 -3.16 -2.51
C ILE A 39 6.07 -2.02 -3.12
N GLY A 40 6.10 -1.88 -4.44
CA GLY A 40 5.22 -0.99 -5.19
C GLY A 40 4.00 -1.74 -5.70
N VAL A 41 2.80 -1.22 -5.48
CA VAL A 41 1.54 -1.81 -5.96
C VAL A 41 0.77 -0.77 -6.76
N ASN A 42 0.47 -1.04 -8.02
CA ASN A 42 -0.30 -0.12 -8.85
C ASN A 42 -1.12 -0.83 -9.93
N THR A 43 -2.21 -0.19 -10.37
CA THR A 43 -2.98 -0.60 -11.56
C THR A 43 -2.50 0.08 -12.84
N ASP A 44 -1.64 1.10 -12.70
CA ASP A 44 -0.96 1.76 -13.79
C ASP A 44 0.44 1.13 -13.96
N ALA A 45 0.59 0.34 -15.02
CA ALA A 45 1.82 -0.37 -15.31
C ALA A 45 2.97 0.58 -15.66
N GLN A 46 2.68 1.74 -16.28
CA GLN A 46 3.72 2.71 -16.63
C GLN A 46 4.30 3.36 -15.37
N ALA A 47 3.43 3.74 -14.42
CA ALA A 47 3.86 4.27 -13.14
C ALA A 47 4.70 3.25 -12.35
N LEU A 48 4.34 1.97 -12.43
CA LEU A 48 5.04 0.91 -11.71
C LEU A 48 6.43 0.61 -12.30
N LEU A 49 6.60 0.71 -13.63
CA LEU A 49 7.90 0.56 -14.29
C LEU A 49 8.94 1.56 -13.75
N MET A 50 8.48 2.77 -13.40
CA MET A 50 9.31 3.86 -12.85
C MET A 50 9.55 3.74 -11.33
N SER A 51 8.98 2.74 -10.65
CA SER A 51 9.25 2.52 -9.22
C SER A 51 10.61 1.89 -8.99
N ASP A 52 11.29 2.25 -7.91
CA ASP A 52 12.57 1.67 -7.49
C ASP A 52 12.39 0.55 -6.46
N ALA A 53 11.15 0.21 -6.13
CA ALA A 53 10.81 -0.85 -5.17
C ALA A 53 11.43 -2.20 -5.53
N ASP A 54 11.83 -2.97 -4.51
CA ASP A 54 12.41 -4.30 -4.65
C ASP A 54 11.45 -5.27 -5.35
N LEU A 55 10.16 -5.15 -5.03
CA LEU A 55 9.07 -5.90 -5.64
C LEU A 55 8.02 -4.96 -6.23
N LYS A 56 7.49 -5.32 -7.40
CA LYS A 56 6.50 -4.54 -8.15
C LYS A 56 5.30 -5.42 -8.47
N LEU A 57 4.13 -5.07 -7.94
CA LEU A 57 2.87 -5.76 -8.19
C LEU A 57 1.98 -4.90 -9.08
N ASP A 58 1.83 -5.35 -10.33
CA ASP A 58 0.83 -4.83 -11.26
C ASP A 58 -0.49 -5.53 -10.99
N ILE A 59 -1.47 -4.80 -10.47
CA ILE A 59 -2.78 -5.35 -10.09
C ILE A 59 -3.86 -4.89 -11.07
N GLY A 60 -4.85 -5.73 -11.30
CA GLY A 60 -6.01 -5.38 -12.14
C GLY A 60 -5.66 -5.14 -13.60
N ARG A 61 -4.63 -5.80 -14.13
CA ARG A 61 -4.23 -5.70 -15.53
C ARG A 61 -5.36 -6.08 -16.49
N GLU A 62 -6.17 -7.07 -16.15
CA GLU A 62 -7.32 -7.48 -16.96
C GLU A 62 -8.44 -6.44 -16.94
N LEU A 63 -8.68 -5.81 -15.79
CA LEU A 63 -9.72 -4.79 -15.59
C LEU A 63 -9.36 -3.46 -16.25
N THR A 64 -8.11 -3.04 -16.11
CA THR A 64 -7.66 -1.68 -16.46
C THR A 64 -6.83 -1.62 -17.74
N ARG A 65 -6.41 -2.78 -18.26
CA ARG A 65 -5.42 -2.90 -19.34
C ARG A 65 -4.09 -2.22 -19.01
N GLY A 66 -3.77 -2.07 -17.72
CA GLY A 66 -2.58 -1.40 -17.22
C GLY A 66 -2.63 0.13 -17.31
N LEU A 67 -3.82 0.72 -17.54
CA LEU A 67 -4.02 2.17 -17.69
C LEU A 67 -4.42 2.86 -16.37
N GLY A 68 -4.49 2.12 -15.26
CA GLY A 68 -4.90 2.64 -13.96
C GLY A 68 -6.40 2.60 -13.69
N ALA A 69 -6.77 2.93 -12.45
CA ALA A 69 -8.14 2.84 -11.94
C ALA A 69 -9.03 4.06 -12.26
N GLY A 70 -8.56 5.04 -13.05
CA GLY A 70 -9.40 6.18 -13.49
C GLY A 70 -9.95 7.08 -12.38
N SER A 71 -9.30 7.14 -11.21
CA SER A 71 -9.82 7.79 -9.99
C SER A 71 -11.09 7.15 -9.41
N ASP A 72 -11.37 5.90 -9.75
CA ASP A 72 -12.44 5.11 -9.15
C ASP A 72 -11.88 4.14 -8.09
N PRO A 73 -12.17 4.36 -6.80
CA PRO A 73 -11.74 3.47 -5.73
C PRO A 73 -12.25 2.03 -5.88
N GLU A 74 -13.42 1.83 -6.50
CA GLU A 74 -14.00 0.50 -6.63
C GLU A 74 -13.20 -0.36 -7.61
N VAL A 75 -12.68 0.24 -8.67
CA VAL A 75 -11.75 -0.43 -9.61
C VAL A 75 -10.45 -0.79 -8.89
N GLY A 76 -9.92 0.11 -8.06
CA GLY A 76 -8.72 -0.16 -7.25
C GLY A 76 -8.93 -1.31 -6.26
N ARG A 77 -10.10 -1.34 -5.61
CA ARG A 77 -10.50 -2.42 -4.69
C ARG A 77 -10.60 -3.76 -5.41
N GLN A 78 -11.36 -3.82 -6.51
CA GLN A 78 -11.53 -5.07 -7.26
C GLN A 78 -10.21 -5.57 -7.81
N ALA A 79 -9.35 -4.68 -8.32
CA ALA A 79 -8.01 -5.03 -8.77
C ALA A 79 -7.18 -5.72 -7.67
N ALA A 80 -7.24 -5.22 -6.44
CA ALA A 80 -6.53 -5.82 -5.31
C ALA A 80 -7.14 -7.16 -4.87
N GLU A 81 -8.47 -7.29 -4.87
CA GLU A 81 -9.15 -8.55 -4.55
C GLU A 81 -8.84 -9.66 -5.56
N ASP A 82 -8.84 -9.34 -6.84
CA ASP A 82 -8.52 -10.30 -7.91
C ASP A 82 -7.05 -10.79 -7.82
N HIS A 83 -6.18 -9.99 -7.19
CA HIS A 83 -4.75 -10.27 -7.02
C HIS A 83 -4.40 -10.55 -5.55
N ARG A 84 -5.39 -10.97 -4.74
CA ARG A 84 -5.19 -11.21 -3.30
C ARG A 84 -4.10 -12.23 -3.02
N SER A 85 -3.99 -13.28 -3.83
CA SER A 85 -2.95 -14.31 -3.72
C SER A 85 -1.54 -13.76 -3.95
N ASP A 86 -1.36 -12.86 -4.92
CA ASP A 86 -0.05 -12.24 -5.21
C ASP A 86 0.36 -11.28 -4.08
N ILE A 87 -0.61 -10.54 -3.52
CA ILE A 87 -0.42 -9.69 -2.35
C ILE A 87 -0.03 -10.55 -1.14
N GLU A 88 -0.71 -11.66 -0.89
CA GLU A 88 -0.39 -12.58 0.20
C GLU A 88 1.04 -13.13 0.06
N GLU A 89 1.43 -13.56 -1.14
CA GLU A 89 2.80 -14.05 -1.37
C GLU A 89 3.84 -12.97 -1.12
N SER A 90 3.60 -11.75 -1.59
CA SER A 90 4.50 -10.60 -1.36
C SER A 90 4.67 -10.26 0.12
N LEU A 91 3.67 -10.55 0.94
CA LEU A 91 3.63 -10.24 2.38
C LEU A 91 4.13 -11.36 3.27
N ARG A 92 4.41 -12.54 2.69
CA ARG A 92 4.79 -13.74 3.44
C ARG A 92 6.01 -13.46 4.31
N GLY A 93 5.89 -13.85 5.58
CA GLY A 93 6.97 -13.73 6.58
C GLY A 93 7.19 -12.34 7.15
N ALA A 94 6.33 -11.35 6.84
CA ALA A 94 6.41 -10.03 7.46
C ALA A 94 5.94 -10.06 8.93
N ASP A 95 6.75 -9.52 9.83
CA ASP A 95 6.32 -9.24 11.22
C ASP A 95 5.56 -7.91 11.28
N MET A 96 5.92 -6.97 10.41
CA MET A 96 5.33 -5.65 10.34
C MET A 96 5.17 -5.18 8.90
N VAL A 97 4.01 -4.61 8.60
CA VAL A 97 3.68 -4.08 7.28
C VAL A 97 3.26 -2.61 7.41
N PHE A 98 3.99 -1.74 6.73
CA PHE A 98 3.62 -0.34 6.53
C PHE A 98 2.94 -0.17 5.18
N ILE A 99 1.73 0.36 5.19
CA ILE A 99 0.97 0.64 3.97
C ILE A 99 0.94 2.15 3.79
N THR A 100 1.53 2.64 2.69
CA THR A 100 1.52 4.06 2.35
C THR A 100 0.75 4.31 1.06
N ALA A 101 -0.16 5.29 1.11
CA ALA A 101 -1.01 5.65 -0.01
C ALA A 101 -1.40 7.13 0.06
N GLY A 102 -1.62 7.73 -1.11
CA GLY A 102 -2.36 8.98 -1.21
C GLY A 102 -3.84 8.71 -1.39
N GLU A 103 -4.64 9.15 -0.43
CA GLU A 103 -6.09 8.93 -0.41
C GLU A 103 -6.81 9.93 -1.34
N GLY A 104 -7.96 9.51 -1.87
CA GLY A 104 -8.75 10.28 -2.82
C GLY A 104 -8.47 9.97 -4.29
N GLY A 105 -7.51 9.09 -4.57
CA GLY A 105 -7.32 8.47 -5.89
C GLY A 105 -8.21 7.24 -6.10
N GLY A 106 -7.96 6.48 -7.17
CA GLY A 106 -8.60 5.19 -7.40
C GLY A 106 -7.85 4.05 -6.73
N THR A 107 -6.63 3.79 -7.20
CA THR A 107 -5.83 2.64 -6.74
C THR A 107 -5.50 2.69 -5.25
N GLY A 108 -4.91 3.80 -4.76
CA GLY A 108 -4.53 3.94 -3.34
C GLY A 108 -5.72 3.71 -2.40
N THR A 109 -6.76 4.54 -2.56
CA THR A 109 -8.01 4.50 -1.79
C THR A 109 -8.70 3.14 -1.81
N GLY A 110 -8.70 2.46 -2.96
CA GLY A 110 -9.40 1.19 -3.15
C GLY A 110 -8.62 -0.03 -2.68
N ALA A 111 -7.33 -0.09 -3.00
CA ALA A 111 -6.49 -1.26 -2.76
C ALA A 111 -5.86 -1.27 -1.36
N ALA A 112 -5.57 -0.11 -0.76
CA ALA A 112 -4.91 -0.06 0.55
C ALA A 112 -5.69 -0.81 1.66
N PRO A 113 -7.04 -0.71 1.76
CA PRO A 113 -7.79 -1.49 2.75
C PRO A 113 -7.73 -3.01 2.52
N VAL A 114 -7.67 -3.46 1.26
CA VAL A 114 -7.57 -4.89 0.90
C VAL A 114 -6.20 -5.44 1.30
N ILE A 115 -5.13 -4.70 0.97
CA ILE A 115 -3.76 -5.06 1.36
C ILE A 115 -3.61 -5.11 2.89
N ALA A 116 -4.23 -4.16 3.61
CA ALA A 116 -4.26 -4.15 5.07
C ALA A 116 -4.97 -5.38 5.65
N ASP A 117 -6.11 -5.76 5.08
CA ASP A 117 -6.85 -6.95 5.49
C ASP A 117 -6.03 -8.24 5.30
N VAL A 118 -5.30 -8.35 4.19
CA VAL A 118 -4.39 -9.48 3.92
C VAL A 118 -3.25 -9.51 4.96
N ALA A 119 -2.53 -8.40 5.13
CA ALA A 119 -1.43 -8.30 6.09
C ALA A 119 -1.86 -8.70 7.51
N LYS A 120 -3.01 -8.18 7.96
CA LYS A 120 -3.56 -8.46 9.28
C LYS A 120 -4.01 -9.92 9.42
N SER A 121 -4.60 -10.50 8.37
CA SER A 121 -4.99 -11.92 8.35
C SER A 121 -3.79 -12.85 8.44
N MET A 122 -2.61 -12.41 7.97
CA MET A 122 -1.35 -13.13 8.07
C MET A 122 -0.64 -12.95 9.42
N GLY A 123 -1.19 -12.12 10.32
CA GLY A 123 -0.66 -11.90 11.66
C GLY A 123 0.43 -10.81 11.76
N ALA A 124 0.67 -10.04 10.70
CA ALA A 124 1.62 -8.94 10.72
C ALA A 124 1.04 -7.71 11.45
N LEU A 125 1.86 -7.01 12.23
CA LEU A 125 1.49 -5.69 12.76
C LEU A 125 1.30 -4.74 11.58
N THR A 126 0.06 -4.26 11.38
CA THR A 126 -0.31 -3.53 10.16
C THR A 126 -0.50 -2.05 10.47
N ILE A 127 0.32 -1.19 9.87
CA ILE A 127 0.30 0.26 10.08
C ILE A 127 -0.02 0.97 8.76
N GLY A 128 -1.10 1.73 8.73
CA GLY A 128 -1.43 2.62 7.61
C GLY A 128 -0.83 4.01 7.80
N VAL A 129 -0.15 4.54 6.78
CA VAL A 129 0.39 5.91 6.73
C VAL A 129 -0.09 6.58 5.44
N VAL A 130 -1.15 7.37 5.55
CA VAL A 130 -1.85 7.92 4.38
C VAL A 130 -1.94 9.44 4.40
N THR A 131 -1.99 10.05 3.23
CA THR A 131 -2.18 11.51 3.08
C THR A 131 -3.59 11.83 2.61
N ARG A 132 -4.18 12.91 3.14
CA ARG A 132 -5.37 13.52 2.55
C ARG A 132 -5.00 14.36 1.32
N PRO A 133 -5.93 14.51 0.36
CA PRO A 133 -5.72 15.39 -0.78
C PRO A 133 -5.77 16.85 -0.33
N PHE A 134 -5.03 17.72 -1.00
CA PHE A 134 -5.11 19.15 -0.79
C PHE A 134 -6.51 19.68 -1.14
N THR A 135 -6.91 20.78 -0.50
CA THR A 135 -8.23 21.40 -0.73
C THR A 135 -8.45 21.83 -2.19
N PHE A 136 -7.39 22.19 -2.91
CA PHE A 136 -7.45 22.59 -4.33
C PHE A 136 -7.67 21.41 -5.30
N GLU A 137 -7.52 20.16 -4.85
CA GLU A 137 -7.73 18.98 -5.69
C GLU A 137 -9.21 18.60 -5.87
N GLY A 138 -10.09 19.32 -5.18
CA GLY A 138 -11.53 19.28 -5.37
C GLY A 138 -12.27 18.33 -4.44
N ARG A 139 -13.54 18.68 -4.18
CA ARG A 139 -14.41 18.00 -3.20
C ARG A 139 -14.54 16.50 -3.45
N ARG A 140 -14.55 16.05 -4.71
CA ARG A 140 -14.69 14.63 -5.05
C ARG A 140 -13.55 13.80 -4.45
N ARG A 141 -12.30 14.26 -4.56
CA ARG A 141 -11.13 13.57 -3.99
C ARG A 141 -11.20 13.53 -2.47
N SER A 142 -11.58 14.63 -1.81
CA SER A 142 -11.72 14.65 -0.35
C SER A 142 -12.77 13.64 0.14
N VAL A 143 -13.93 13.56 -0.52
CA VAL A 143 -14.98 12.59 -0.15
C VAL A 143 -14.50 11.15 -0.36
N GLN A 144 -13.81 10.87 -1.46
CA GLN A 144 -13.22 9.55 -1.71
C GLN A 144 -12.17 9.21 -0.66
N ALA A 145 -11.33 10.16 -0.29
CA ALA A 145 -10.30 9.98 0.73
C ALA A 145 -10.89 9.66 2.10
N ASP A 146 -11.91 10.41 2.54
CA ASP A 146 -12.55 10.16 3.85
C ASP A 146 -13.20 8.77 3.90
N GLN A 147 -13.80 8.31 2.79
CA GLN A 147 -14.34 6.96 2.67
C GLN A 147 -13.24 5.88 2.70
N GLY A 148 -12.13 6.10 1.97
CA GLY A 148 -10.98 5.20 1.96
C GLY A 148 -10.33 5.08 3.34
N ILE A 149 -10.08 6.21 4.00
CA ILE A 149 -9.55 6.30 5.36
C ILE A 149 -10.46 5.55 6.35
N ALA A 150 -11.78 5.72 6.25
CA ALA A 150 -12.72 5.01 7.13
C ALA A 150 -12.61 3.49 6.96
N LYS A 151 -12.58 3.00 5.72
CA LYS A 151 -12.40 1.56 5.42
C LYS A 151 -11.03 1.06 5.88
N LEU A 152 -9.96 1.80 5.63
CA LEU A 152 -8.60 1.42 6.01
C LEU A 152 -8.45 1.32 7.53
N LYS A 153 -9.08 2.24 8.27
CA LYS A 153 -9.05 2.26 9.75
C LYS A 153 -9.56 0.96 10.37
N GLU A 154 -10.52 0.30 9.74
CA GLU A 154 -11.06 -0.99 10.21
C GLU A 154 -10.09 -2.16 9.97
N LYS A 155 -9.10 -1.98 9.08
CA LYS A 155 -8.21 -3.03 8.58
C LYS A 155 -6.77 -2.94 9.08
N VAL A 156 -6.41 -1.87 9.77
CA VAL A 156 -5.07 -1.66 10.35
C VAL A 156 -5.10 -1.70 11.87
N ASP A 157 -3.94 -1.90 12.49
CA ASP A 157 -3.77 -1.79 13.95
C ASP A 157 -3.50 -0.35 14.37
N THR A 158 -2.85 0.43 13.50
CA THR A 158 -2.63 1.86 13.68
C THR A 158 -2.78 2.57 12.34
N LEU A 159 -3.46 3.72 12.36
CA LEU A 159 -3.63 4.57 11.18
C LEU A 159 -3.08 5.98 11.47
N ILE A 160 -2.07 6.38 10.71
CA ILE A 160 -1.51 7.73 10.69
C ILE A 160 -2.07 8.44 9.47
N VAL A 161 -2.75 9.57 9.69
CA VAL A 161 -3.31 10.37 8.61
C VAL A 161 -2.63 11.73 8.59
N ILE A 162 -1.98 12.05 7.48
CA ILE A 162 -1.31 13.33 7.22
C ILE A 162 -2.33 14.23 6.51
N PRO A 163 -2.67 15.41 7.06
CA PRO A 163 -3.67 16.32 6.50
C PRO A 163 -3.19 17.03 5.23
#